data_AF-A0A7S2KVM9-F1
#
_entry.id   AF-A0A7S2KVM9-F1
#
_cell.length_a   1.000
_cell.length_b   1.000
_cell.length_c   1.000
_cell.angle_alpha   90.00
_cell.angle_beta   90.00
_cell.angle_gamma   90.00
#
_symmetry.space_group_name_H-M   'P 1'
#
loop_
_entity.id
_entity.type
_entity.pdbx_description
1 polymer ?
#
loop_
_entity_poly.entity_id
_entity_poly.type
_entity_poly.pdbx_seq_one_letter_code
_entity_poly.pdbx_strand_id
1 'polypeptide(L)'
;TIFLGVPLVWEKIADQIRALGAQVTGLQRKAADWAKGLALEYARGTQLGEEGSVPWGFTAAKGIVLSKIKARLGLDECKFGFTGAAPIRVDTLEFFGSLGLSINEVYGMSECTGACTASTDQAHQWGSCGWELPGVEVKA
;
A
#
# COMPACT_ATOMS: atom_id res chain seq x y z
N THR A 1 8.35 -11.44 0.33
CA THR A 1 8.80 -11.04 -1.03
C THR A 1 8.61 -9.56 -1.22
N ILE A 2 9.44 -8.93 -2.05
CA ILE A 2 9.28 -7.53 -2.49
C ILE A 2 8.65 -7.57 -3.89
N PHE A 3 7.61 -6.77 -4.12
CA PHE A 3 6.99 -6.61 -5.44
C PHE A 3 7.16 -5.17 -5.91
N LEU A 4 7.87 -4.98 -7.02
CA LEU A 4 8.05 -3.69 -7.67
C LEU A 4 7.18 -3.64 -8.93
N GLY A 5 6.27 -2.66 -9.00
CA GLY A 5 5.39 -2.45 -10.15
C GLY A 5 5.27 -0.97 -10.47
N VAL A 6 5.22 -0.63 -11.76
CA VAL A 6 4.89 0.74 -12.20
C VAL A 6 3.43 1.07 -11.86
N PRO A 7 3.02 2.35 -11.76
CA PRO A 7 1.67 2.74 -11.33
C PRO A 7 0.55 1.99 -12.06
N LEU A 8 0.66 1.83 -13.38
CA LEU A 8 -0.34 1.13 -14.19
C LEU A 8 -0.56 -0.34 -13.77
N VAL A 9 0.48 -1.02 -13.28
CA VAL A 9 0.36 -2.40 -12.80
C VAL A 9 -0.47 -2.43 -11.51
N TRP A 10 -0.18 -1.53 -10.58
CA TRP A 10 -0.94 -1.39 -9.34
C TRP A 10 -2.40 -0.99 -9.59
N GLU A 11 -2.65 -0.06 -10.51
CA GLU A 11 -4.00 0.35 -10.90
C GLU A 11 -4.80 -0.82 -11.48
N LYS A 12 -4.21 -1.62 -12.38
CA LYS A 12 -4.86 -2.82 -12.92
C LYS A 12 -5.18 -3.86 -11.86
N ILE A 13 -4.25 -4.09 -10.92
CA ILE A 13 -4.49 -4.97 -9.77
C ILE A 13 -5.65 -4.42 -8.95
N ALA A 14 -5.68 -3.11 -8.67
CA ALA A 14 -6.75 -2.48 -7.91
C ALA A 14 -8.12 -2.67 -8.58
N ASP A 15 -8.19 -2.50 -9.91
CA ASP A 15 -9.43 -2.70 -10.66
C ASP A 15 -9.92 -4.15 -10.63
N GLN A 16 -9.02 -5.12 -10.74
CA GLN A 16 -9.37 -6.53 -10.56
C GLN A 16 -9.92 -6.82 -9.16
N ILE A 17 -9.32 -6.24 -8.12
CA ILE A 17 -9.79 -6.40 -6.73
C ILE A 17 -11.16 -5.77 -6.54
N ARG A 18 -11.39 -4.58 -7.12
CA ARG A 18 -12.70 -3.91 -7.08
C ARG A 18 -13.75 -4.76 -7.77
N ALA A 19 -13.45 -5.33 -8.94
CA ALA A 19 -14.36 -6.20 -9.68
C ALA A 19 -14.71 -7.48 -8.90
N LEU A 20 -13.72 -8.13 -8.27
CA LEU A 20 -13.95 -9.29 -7.41
C LEU A 20 -14.75 -8.92 -6.15
N GLY A 21 -14.46 -7.77 -5.55
CA GLY A 21 -15.17 -7.24 -4.39
C GLY A 21 -16.64 -6.92 -4.69
N ALA A 22 -16.95 -6.46 -5.91
CA ALA A 22 -18.31 -6.17 -6.34
C ALA A 22 -19.21 -7.42 -6.39
N GLN A 23 -18.63 -8.61 -6.54
CA GLN A 23 -19.34 -9.89 -6.53
C GLN A 23 -19.69 -10.36 -5.10
N VAL A 24 -19.01 -9.82 -4.08
CA VAL A 24 -19.27 -10.18 -2.68
C VAL A 24 -20.49 -9.43 -2.18
N THR A 25 -21.47 -10.13 -1.62
CA THR A 25 -22.73 -9.55 -1.13
C THR A 25 -23.04 -9.99 0.31
N GLY A 26 -24.01 -9.33 0.93
CA GLY A 26 -24.50 -9.69 2.28
C GLY A 26 -23.49 -9.45 3.40
N LEU A 27 -23.46 -10.37 4.39
CA LEU A 27 -22.61 -10.27 5.58
C LEU A 27 -21.12 -10.23 5.26
N GLN A 28 -20.68 -10.94 4.22
CA GLN A 28 -19.27 -10.96 3.81
C GLN A 28 -18.81 -9.59 3.32
N ARG A 29 -19.67 -8.86 2.59
CA ARG A 29 -19.38 -7.50 2.14
C ARG A 29 -19.26 -6.54 3.33
N LYS A 30 -20.21 -6.59 4.28
CA LYS A 30 -20.14 -5.77 5.49
C LYS A 30 -18.86 -6.01 6.31
N ALA A 31 -18.47 -7.28 6.46
CA ALA A 31 -17.22 -7.64 7.14
C ALA A 31 -15.98 -7.14 6.37
N ALA A 32 -15.99 -7.22 5.04
CA ALA A 32 -14.91 -6.70 4.21
C ALA A 32 -14.80 -5.18 4.28
N ASP A 33 -15.92 -4.46 4.20
CA ASP A 33 -15.95 -2.99 4.28
C ASP A 33 -15.49 -2.51 5.67
N TRP A 34 -15.93 -3.19 6.74
CA TRP A 34 -15.43 -2.93 8.10
C TRP A 34 -13.93 -3.17 8.23
N ALA A 35 -13.43 -4.31 7.75
CA ALA A 35 -12.01 -4.65 7.78
C ALA A 35 -11.15 -3.63 7.00
N LYS A 36 -11.64 -3.19 5.83
CA LYS A 36 -10.97 -2.16 5.02
C LYS A 36 -10.92 -0.81 5.72
N GLY A 37 -11.99 -0.43 6.42
CA GLY A 37 -12.05 0.80 7.21
C GLY A 37 -10.96 0.83 8.29
N LEU A 38 -10.85 -0.24 9.09
CA LEU A 38 -9.82 -0.35 10.13
C LEU A 38 -8.40 -0.34 9.55
N ALA A 39 -8.19 -1.01 8.42
CA ALA A 39 -6.89 -1.03 7.77
C ALA A 39 -6.50 0.32 7.18
N LEU A 40 -7.45 1.05 6.61
CA LEU A 40 -7.21 2.40 6.10
C LEU A 40 -6.89 3.37 7.24
N GLU A 41 -7.61 3.28 8.36
CA GLU A 41 -7.34 4.08 9.56
C GLU A 41 -5.93 3.81 10.10
N TYR A 42 -5.56 2.54 10.24
CA TYR A 42 -4.21 2.15 10.64
C TYR A 42 -3.14 2.63 9.64
N ALA A 43 -3.37 2.50 8.34
CA ALA A 43 -2.44 2.94 7.30
C ALA A 43 -2.23 4.46 7.33
N ARG A 44 -3.30 5.23 7.57
CA ARG A 44 -3.20 6.69 7.74
C ARG A 44 -2.44 7.08 9.01
N GLY A 45 -2.72 6.40 10.12
CA GLY A 45 -2.05 6.68 11.40
C GLY A 45 -0.58 6.23 11.47
N THR A 46 -0.10 5.46 10.49
CA THR A 46 1.31 5.03 10.39
C THR A 46 2.11 5.84 9.38
N GLN A 47 1.51 6.87 8.78
CA GLN A 47 2.26 7.79 7.95
C GLN A 47 3.31 8.54 8.77
N LEU A 48 4.40 8.95 8.11
CA LEU A 48 5.48 9.75 8.70
C LEU A 48 6.22 9.13 9.90
N GLY A 49 6.21 7.81 10.10
CA GLY A 49 6.94 7.20 11.22
C GLY A 49 6.15 7.13 12.51
N GLU A 50 4.87 7.52 12.50
CA GLU A 50 4.04 7.47 13.69
C GLU A 50 3.70 6.01 14.05
N GLU A 51 3.76 5.69 15.35
CA GLU A 51 3.19 4.44 15.87
C GLU A 51 1.66 4.56 15.82
N GLY A 52 1.11 4.37 14.63
CA GLY A 52 -0.33 4.43 14.40
C GLY A 52 -1.06 3.52 15.39
N SER A 53 -2.05 4.09 16.08
CA SER A 53 -2.85 3.34 17.04
C SER A 53 -3.51 2.15 16.34
N VAL A 54 -3.26 0.93 16.82
CA VAL A 54 -3.85 -0.27 16.24
C VAL A 54 -5.35 -0.29 16.59
N PRO A 55 -6.26 -0.12 15.61
CA PRO A 55 -7.69 -0.09 15.92
C PRO A 55 -8.15 -1.43 16.50
N TRP A 56 -9.07 -1.38 17.46
CA TRP A 56 -9.62 -2.60 18.06
C TRP A 56 -10.25 -3.51 16.98
N GLY A 57 -9.84 -4.78 16.97
CA GLY A 57 -10.28 -5.76 15.96
C GLY A 57 -9.42 -5.81 14.68
N PHE A 58 -8.45 -4.91 14.50
CA PHE A 58 -7.57 -4.90 13.33
C PHE A 58 -6.81 -6.22 13.13
N THR A 59 -6.28 -6.82 14.21
CA THR A 59 -5.56 -8.11 14.13
C THR A 59 -6.45 -9.23 13.59
N ALA A 60 -7.73 -9.27 13.99
CA ALA A 60 -8.70 -10.24 13.50
C ALA A 60 -9.10 -9.96 12.03
N ALA A 61 -9.35 -8.68 11.70
CA ALA A 61 -9.63 -8.24 10.33
C ALA A 61 -8.49 -8.59 9.37
N LYS A 62 -7.25 -8.33 9.80
CA LYS A 62 -6.01 -8.63 9.06
C LYS A 62 -5.82 -10.13 8.85
N GLY A 63 -5.99 -10.93 9.91
CA GLY A 63 -5.76 -12.38 9.87
C GLY A 63 -6.79 -13.17 9.05
N ILE A 64 -8.03 -12.70 8.96
CA ILE A 64 -9.13 -13.49 8.36
C ILE A 64 -9.59 -12.94 7.01
N VAL A 65 -9.77 -11.62 6.90
CA VAL A 65 -10.39 -11.00 5.73
C VAL A 65 -9.31 -10.55 4.75
N LEU A 66 -8.33 -9.78 5.23
CA LEU A 66 -7.28 -9.23 4.36
C LEU A 66 -6.34 -10.33 3.83
N SER A 67 -6.00 -11.33 4.65
CA SER A 67 -5.21 -12.50 4.23
C SER A 67 -5.85 -13.25 3.06
N LYS A 68 -7.17 -13.49 3.11
CA LYS A 68 -7.91 -14.15 2.03
C LYS A 68 -7.95 -13.33 0.75
N ILE A 69 -8.05 -12.01 0.86
CA ILE A 69 -8.01 -11.11 -0.30
C ILE A 69 -6.62 -11.18 -0.94
N LYS A 70 -5.54 -11.07 -0.15
CA LYS A 70 -4.16 -11.18 -0.65
C LYS A 70 -3.86 -12.52 -1.31
N ALA A 71 -4.28 -13.63 -0.69
CA ALA A 71 -4.07 -14.98 -1.24
C ALA A 71 -4.78 -15.20 -2.58
N ARG A 72 -6.00 -14.69 -2.76
CA ARG A 72 -6.72 -14.77 -4.04
C ARG A 72 -6.02 -14.03 -5.19
N LEU A 73 -5.11 -13.12 -4.87
CA LEU A 73 -4.39 -12.27 -5.83
C LEU A 73 -2.94 -12.71 -6.01
N GLY A 74 -2.49 -13.74 -5.28
CA GLY A 74 -1.08 -14.14 -5.24
C GLY A 74 -0.16 -13.12 -4.55
N LEU A 75 -0.74 -12.25 -3.72
CA LEU A 75 -0.01 -11.23 -2.93
C LEU A 75 0.13 -11.62 -1.46
N ASP A 76 -0.18 -12.86 -1.10
CA ASP A 76 -0.05 -13.42 0.25
C ASP A 76 1.40 -13.44 0.76
N GLU A 77 2.36 -13.66 -0.14
CA GLU A 77 3.80 -13.59 0.18
C GLU A 77 4.41 -12.19 -0.03
N CYS A 78 3.62 -11.23 -0.51
CA CYS A 78 4.06 -9.84 -0.69
C CYS A 78 4.18 -9.16 0.67
N LYS A 79 5.43 -8.91 1.08
CA LYS A 79 5.77 -8.23 2.34
C LYS A 79 5.88 -6.72 2.12
N PHE A 80 6.42 -6.30 0.97
CA PHE A 80 6.64 -4.89 0.63
C PHE A 80 6.25 -4.64 -0.82
N GLY A 81 5.38 -3.66 -1.06
CA GLY A 81 5.07 -3.15 -2.38
C GLY A 81 5.89 -1.90 -2.68
N PHE A 82 6.43 -1.79 -3.89
CA PHE A 82 7.11 -0.59 -4.37
C PHE A 82 6.56 -0.13 -5.72
N THR A 83 6.58 1.18 -5.93
CA THR A 83 6.26 1.83 -7.21
C THR A 83 7.26 2.93 -7.53
N GLY A 84 7.46 3.17 -8.83
CA GLY A 84 8.36 4.21 -9.33
C GLY A 84 8.15 4.45 -10.81
N ALA A 85 9.09 5.13 -11.46
CA ALA A 85 9.08 5.55 -12.88
C ALA A 85 8.00 6.59 -13.27
N ALA A 86 6.86 6.63 -12.58
CA ALA A 86 5.84 7.66 -12.77
C ALA A 86 5.08 7.90 -11.45
N PRO A 87 4.44 9.09 -11.29
CA PRO A 87 3.57 9.35 -10.15
C PRO A 87 2.38 8.38 -10.11
N ILE A 88 2.08 7.85 -8.92
CA ILE A 88 0.89 7.03 -8.68
C ILE A 88 -0.21 7.89 -8.05
N ARG A 89 -1.47 7.55 -8.31
CA ARG A 89 -2.61 8.26 -7.72
C ARG A 89 -2.72 7.93 -6.23
N VAL A 90 -2.94 8.95 -5.40
CA VAL A 90 -3.14 8.80 -3.95
C VAL A 90 -4.29 7.82 -3.66
N ASP A 91 -5.41 7.91 -4.39
CA ASP A 91 -6.54 6.97 -4.24
C ASP A 91 -6.16 5.50 -4.43
N THR A 92 -5.15 5.21 -5.26
CA THR A 92 -4.61 3.85 -5.44
C THR A 92 -3.83 3.42 -4.21
N LEU A 93 -2.99 4.31 -3.66
CA LEU A 93 -2.25 4.06 -2.43
C LEU A 93 -3.19 3.83 -1.23
N GLU A 94 -4.21 4.68 -1.08
CA GLU A 94 -5.24 4.52 -0.05
C GLU A 94 -5.97 3.19 -0.19
N PHE A 95 -6.30 2.80 -1.42
CA PHE A 95 -6.98 1.55 -1.70
C PHE A 95 -6.16 0.35 -1.23
N PHE A 96 -4.87 0.28 -1.55
CA PHE A 96 -4.01 -0.81 -1.07
C PHE A 96 -3.76 -0.73 0.44
N GLY A 97 -3.64 0.47 1.00
CA GLY A 97 -3.60 0.70 2.44
C GLY A 97 -4.83 0.10 3.15
N SER A 98 -6.02 0.27 2.57
CA SER A 98 -7.27 -0.37 3.05
C SER A 98 -7.25 -1.90 2.98
N LEU A 99 -6.35 -2.49 2.18
CA LEU A 99 -6.13 -3.93 2.13
C LEU A 99 -5.01 -4.39 3.08
N GLY A 100 -4.47 -3.48 3.88
CA GLY A 100 -3.33 -3.72 4.75
C GLY A 100 -2.04 -3.99 3.98
N LEU A 101 -1.89 -3.41 2.79
CA LEU A 101 -0.67 -3.45 1.98
C LEU A 101 -0.20 -2.02 1.71
N SER A 102 0.97 -1.66 2.23
CA SER A 102 1.60 -0.38 1.89
C SER A 102 2.33 -0.52 0.54
N ILE A 103 2.11 0.46 -0.33
CA ILE A 103 2.89 0.63 -1.56
C ILE A 103 3.80 1.85 -1.33
N ASN A 104 5.10 1.60 -1.37
CA ASN A 104 6.11 2.61 -1.14
C ASN A 104 6.55 3.22 -2.48
N GLU A 105 6.50 4.54 -2.56
CA GLU A 105 7.00 5.30 -3.70
C GLU A 105 8.52 5.41 -3.63
N VAL A 106 9.16 5.23 -4.79
CA VAL A 106 10.59 5.40 -5.03
C VAL A 106 10.78 6.30 -6.24
N TYR A 107 11.61 7.33 -6.08
CA TYR A 107 12.04 8.19 -7.18
C TYR A 107 13.50 7.92 -7.51
N GLY A 108 13.80 7.90 -8.80
CA GLY A 108 15.12 7.61 -9.31
C GLY A 108 15.18 7.67 -10.83
N MET A 109 16.40 7.86 -11.35
CA MET A 109 16.68 7.93 -12.79
C MET A 109 18.02 7.25 -13.08
N SER A 110 18.23 6.84 -14.33
CA SER A 110 19.50 6.24 -14.77
C SER A 110 20.71 7.14 -14.50
N GLU A 111 20.52 8.45 -14.65
CA GLU A 111 21.49 9.53 -14.48
C GLU A 111 21.99 9.63 -13.03
N CYS A 112 21.22 9.08 -12.08
CA CYS A 112 21.56 9.02 -10.66
C CYS A 112 21.90 7.59 -10.20
N THR A 113 22.15 6.65 -11.11
CA THR A 113 22.42 5.23 -10.80
C THR A 113 21.21 4.53 -10.15
N GLY A 114 20.00 5.02 -10.39
CA GLY A 114 18.76 4.41 -9.90
C GLY A 114 18.06 5.26 -8.83
N ALA A 115 17.66 4.62 -7.73
CA ALA A 115 16.85 5.25 -6.69
C ALA A 115 17.62 6.35 -5.95
N CYS A 116 16.98 7.52 -5.82
CA CYS A 116 17.47 8.68 -5.07
C CYS A 116 16.70 8.85 -3.76
N THR A 117 15.38 8.64 -3.81
CA THR A 117 14.50 8.72 -2.65
C THR A 117 13.61 7.50 -2.56
N ALA A 118 13.23 7.13 -1.34
CA ALA A 118 12.31 6.04 -1.08
C ALA A 118 11.46 6.31 0.16
N SER A 119 10.23 5.82 0.13
CA SER A 119 9.41 5.63 1.33
C SER A 119 9.50 4.20 1.83
N THR A 120 9.02 3.96 3.05
CA THR A 120 9.04 2.66 3.72
C THR A 120 7.70 2.42 4.43
N ASP A 121 7.41 1.16 4.75
CA ASP A 121 6.21 0.82 5.53
C ASP A 121 6.15 1.54 6.88
N GLN A 122 7.31 1.89 7.46
CA GLN A 122 7.41 2.59 8.74
C GLN A 122 7.27 4.10 8.58
N ALA A 123 7.85 4.66 7.52
CA ALA A 123 7.77 6.08 7.21
C ALA A 123 7.39 6.23 5.74
N HIS A 124 6.14 6.61 5.49
CA HIS A 124 5.61 6.95 4.18
C HIS A 124 4.64 8.13 4.28
N GLN A 125 4.44 8.84 3.18
CA GLN A 125 3.43 9.88 3.04
C GLN A 125 2.85 9.75 1.64
N TRP A 126 1.55 9.50 1.51
CA TRP A 126 0.94 9.31 0.19
C TRP A 126 0.99 10.61 -0.62
N GLY A 127 1.46 10.51 -1.87
CA GLY A 127 1.69 11.68 -2.72
C GLY A 127 3.08 12.30 -2.54
N SER A 128 3.98 11.64 -1.80
CA SER A 128 5.40 11.99 -1.67
C SER A 128 6.28 10.85 -2.18
N CYS A 129 7.43 11.19 -2.76
CA CYS A 129 8.43 10.21 -3.21
C CYS A 129 9.34 9.70 -2.06
N GLY A 130 8.99 10.01 -0.81
CA GLY A 130 9.73 9.60 0.38
C GLY A 130 10.94 10.49 0.68
N TRP A 131 11.96 9.90 1.30
CA TRP A 131 13.13 10.58 1.82
C TRP A 131 14.38 10.22 1.02
N GLU A 132 15.37 11.10 1.05
CA GLU A 132 16.68 10.84 0.46
C GLU A 132 17.31 9.56 1.01
N LEU A 133 17.87 8.75 0.11
CA LEU A 133 18.61 7.57 0.49
C LEU A 133 19.98 7.97 1.08
N PRO A 134 20.60 7.11 1.91
CA PRO A 134 21.92 7.39 2.46
C PRO A 134 22.95 7.75 1.38
N GLY A 135 23.56 8.92 1.50
CA GLY A 135 24.56 9.43 0.54
C GLY A 135 23.99 10.18 -0.66
N VAL A 136 22.67 10.35 -0.75
CA VAL A 136 22.01 11.23 -1.71
C VAL A 136 21.76 12.60 -1.07
N GLU A 137 21.92 13.67 -1.84
CA GLU A 137 21.54 15.03 -1.45
C GLU A 137 20.45 15.52 -2.42
N VAL A 138 19.28 15.89 -1.89
CA VAL A 138 18.18 16.46 -2.67
C VAL A 138 18.06 17.96 -2.37
N LYS A 139 17.98 18.79 -3.42
CA LYS A 139 17.81 20.26 -3.30
C LYS A 139 16.47 20.68 -3.89
N ALA A 140 15.82 21.65 -3.22
CA ALA A 140 14.57 22.28 -3.64
C ALA A 140 14.81 23.46 -4.60
#